data_AF-A0A4S2LMY2-F1
#
_entry.id   AF-A0A4S2LMY2-F1
#
_cell.length_a   1.000
_cell.length_b   1.000
_cell.length_c   1.000
_cell.angle_alpha   90.00
_cell.angle_beta   90.00
_cell.angle_gamma   90.00
#
_symmetry.space_group_name_H-M   'P 1'
#
loop_
_entity.id
_entity.type
_entity.pdbx_description
1 polymer ?
#
loop_
_entity_poly.entity_id
_entity_poly.type
_entity_poly.pdbx_seq_one_letter_code
_entity_poly.pdbx_strand_id
1 'polypeptide(L)'
;MESQLSPLNSAWLISVTFLSIGYGDIVPHTHCGRLVAVITGLMGSACTALLVAVFSRKLELSKAEKHVLHFMEANEITKRV
;
A
#
# COMPACT_ATOMS: atom_id res chain seq x y z
N MET A 1 11.99 -26.65 24.01
CA MET A 1 10.79 -25.89 23.60
C MET A 1 11.25 -24.77 22.67
N GLU A 2 11.93 -25.10 21.56
CA GLU A 2 12.71 -24.12 20.75
C GLU A 2 12.64 -24.36 19.23
N SER A 3 11.61 -25.05 18.75
CA SER A 3 11.41 -25.29 17.31
C SER A 3 10.48 -24.27 16.62
N GLN A 4 9.89 -23.34 17.38
CA GLN A 4 8.94 -22.34 16.85
C GLN A 4 9.61 -21.02 16.40
N LEU A 5 10.92 -20.83 16.68
CA LEU A 5 11.59 -19.57 16.33
C LEU A 5 11.94 -19.48 14.83
N SER A 6 12.30 -20.57 14.15
CA SER A 6 12.73 -20.46 12.73
C SER A 6 11.61 -20.10 11.74
N PRO A 7 10.39 -20.68 11.83
CA PRO A 7 9.31 -20.32 10.90
C PRO A 7 8.70 -18.95 11.24
N LEU A 8 8.56 -18.65 12.54
CA LEU A 8 7.99 -17.38 13.00
C LEU A 8 8.89 -16.19 12.65
N ASN A 9 10.22 -16.33 12.82
CA ASN A 9 11.19 -15.30 12.42
C ASN A 9 11.20 -15.07 10.90
N SER A 10 11.02 -16.14 10.12
CA SER A 10 10.92 -16.05 8.66
C SER A 10 9.62 -15.36 8.24
N ALA A 11 8.49 -15.73 8.86
CA ALA A 11 7.20 -15.07 8.63
C ALA A 11 7.22 -13.60 9.06
N TRP A 12 7.89 -13.27 10.16
CA TRP A 12 8.11 -11.90 10.62
C TRP A 12 8.92 -11.10 9.60
N LEU A 13 10.07 -11.60 9.18
CA LEU A 13 10.92 -10.99 8.15
C LEU A 13 10.14 -10.72 6.86
N ILE A 14 9.38 -11.72 6.39
CA ILE A 14 8.54 -11.61 5.18
C ILE A 14 7.46 -10.54 5.37
N SER A 15 6.80 -10.50 6.53
CA SER A 15 5.74 -9.52 6.82
C SER A 15 6.29 -8.09 6.88
N VAL A 16 7.41 -7.87 7.56
CA VAL A 16 8.10 -6.57 7.69
C VAL A 16 8.62 -6.08 6.33
N THR A 17 9.08 -6.99 5.47
CA THR A 17 9.55 -6.68 4.11
C THR A 17 8.40 -6.40 3.16
N PHE A 18 7.32 -7.19 3.22
CA PHE A 18 6.11 -7.00 2.41
C PHE A 18 5.45 -5.66 2.72
N LEU A 19 5.40 -5.29 4.01
CA LEU A 19 4.85 -4.01 4.45
C LEU A 19 5.83 -2.84 4.28
N SER A 20 7.03 -3.10 3.74
CA SER A 20 8.10 -2.11 3.51
C SER A 20 8.51 -1.33 4.78
N ILE A 21 8.40 -1.95 5.97
CA ILE A 21 8.82 -1.33 7.25
C ILE A 21 10.34 -1.45 7.41
N GLY A 22 10.88 -2.66 7.27
CA GLY A 22 12.32 -2.93 7.31
C GLY A 22 13.03 -2.57 8.62
N TYR A 23 12.58 -3.09 9.78
CA TYR A 23 13.23 -2.82 11.07
C TYR A 23 14.72 -3.19 11.13
N GLY A 24 15.16 -4.21 10.37
CA GLY A 24 16.56 -4.62 10.29
C GLY A 24 17.03 -5.49 11.46
N ASP A 25 16.11 -5.96 12.30
CA ASP A 25 16.32 -6.87 13.42
C ASP A 25 16.75 -8.27 12.97
N ILE A 26 16.21 -8.74 11.83
CA ILE A 26 16.54 -10.02 11.21
C ILE A 26 16.88 -9.77 9.74
N VAL A 27 18.04 -10.25 9.27
CA VAL A 27 18.49 -10.03 7.89
C VAL A 27 18.94 -11.35 7.25
N PRO A 28 18.51 -11.66 6.01
CA PRO A 28 18.98 -12.87 5.33
C PRO A 28 20.44 -12.70 4.90
N HIS A 29 21.32 -13.51 5.49
CA HIS A 29 22.73 -13.56 5.10
C HIS A 29 22.98 -14.44 3.87
N THR A 30 22.02 -15.25 3.45
CA THR A 30 22.12 -16.14 2.28
C THR A 30 21.68 -15.44 0.99
N HIS A 31 22.28 -15.80 -0.15
CA HIS A 31 21.92 -15.26 -1.46
C HIS A 31 20.45 -15.52 -1.83
N CYS A 32 19.93 -16.72 -1.52
CA CYS A 32 18.53 -17.07 -1.73
C CYS A 32 17.59 -16.21 -0.87
N GLY A 33 17.90 -16.02 0.42
CA GLY A 33 17.06 -15.21 1.31
C GLY A 33 17.01 -13.74 0.90
N ARG A 34 18.11 -13.19 0.38
CA ARG A 34 18.13 -11.83 -0.17
C ARG A 34 17.25 -11.69 -1.41
N LEU A 35 17.27 -12.67 -2.31
CA LEU A 35 16.41 -12.67 -3.49
C LEU A 35 14.92 -12.70 -3.09
N VAL A 36 14.57 -13.56 -2.15
CA VAL A 36 13.19 -13.64 -1.61
C VAL A 36 12.78 -12.31 -1.00
N ALA A 37 13.63 -11.67 -0.19
CA ALA A 37 13.33 -10.37 0.39
C ALA A 37 13.06 -9.29 -0.68
N VAL A 38 13.88 -9.25 -1.74
CA VAL A 38 13.67 -8.31 -2.86
C VAL A 38 12.35 -8.58 -3.58
N ILE A 39 12.05 -9.84 -3.91
CA ILE A 39 10.81 -10.21 -4.60
C ILE A 39 9.59 -9.87 -3.74
N THR A 40 9.63 -10.21 -2.44
CA THR A 40 8.54 -9.90 -1.50
C THR A 40 8.31 -8.40 -1.38
N GLY A 41 9.37 -7.59 -1.33
CA GLY A 41 9.26 -6.13 -1.29
C GLY A 41 8.64 -5.56 -2.58
N LEU A 42 9.06 -6.06 -3.74
CA LEU A 42 8.46 -5.66 -5.03
C LEU A 42 6.97 -6.02 -5.10
N MET A 43 6.59 -7.23 -4.68
CA MET A 43 5.18 -7.64 -4.61
C MET A 43 4.37 -6.79 -3.65
N GLY A 44 4.93 -6.43 -2.49
CA GLY A 44 4.29 -5.52 -1.52
C GLY A 44 4.00 -4.16 -2.12
N SER A 45 4.99 -3.53 -2.74
CA SER A 45 4.83 -2.23 -3.40
C SER A 45 3.80 -2.25 -4.54
N ALA A 46 3.80 -3.31 -5.36
CA ALA A 46 2.83 -3.49 -6.43
C ALA A 46 1.40 -3.65 -5.88
N CYS A 47 1.22 -4.38 -4.78
CA CYS A 47 -0.06 -4.53 -4.11
C CYS A 47 -0.58 -3.19 -3.59
N THR A 48 0.27 -2.41 -2.90
CA THR A 48 -0.10 -1.07 -2.42
C THR A 48 -0.48 -0.15 -3.58
N ALA A 49 0.25 -0.17 -4.69
CA ALA A 49 -0.08 0.62 -5.87
C ALA A 49 -1.46 0.26 -6.46
N LEU A 50 -1.76 -1.04 -6.56
CA LEU A 50 -3.07 -1.52 -7.02
C LEU A 50 -4.19 -1.10 -6.06
N LEU A 51 -3.97 -1.23 -4.75
CA LEU A 51 -4.93 -0.79 -3.75
C LEU A 51 -5.22 0.70 -3.89
N VAL A 52 -4.19 1.54 -3.94
CA VAL A 52 -4.34 3.00 -4.14
C VAL A 52 -5.12 3.28 -5.43
N ALA A 53 -4.78 2.63 -6.54
CA ALA A 53 -5.50 2.82 -7.80
C ALA A 53 -6.98 2.44 -7.71
N VAL A 54 -7.31 1.34 -7.02
CA VAL A 54 -8.71 0.92 -6.80
C VAL A 54 -9.43 1.91 -5.89
N PHE A 55 -8.80 2.33 -4.79
CA PHE A 55 -9.35 3.33 -3.88
C PHE A 55 -9.59 4.66 -4.59
N SER A 56 -8.65 5.14 -5.38
CA SER A 56 -8.82 6.35 -6.20
C SER A 56 -10.01 6.23 -7.12
N ARG A 57 -10.23 5.09 -7.79
CA ARG A 57 -11.41 4.89 -8.64
C ARG A 57 -12.72 4.81 -7.87
N LYS A 58 -12.70 4.38 -6.61
CA LYS A 58 -13.88 4.35 -5.73
C LYS A 58 -14.18 5.71 -5.10
N LEU A 59 -13.15 6.51 -4.86
CA LEU A 59 -13.23 7.88 -4.34
C LEU A 59 -13.41 8.92 -5.44
N GLU A 60 -13.16 8.56 -6.70
CA GLU A 60 -13.60 9.34 -7.85
C GLU A 60 -15.13 9.42 -7.80
N LEU A 61 -15.60 10.56 -7.32
CA LEU A 61 -17.00 10.98 -7.30
C LEU A 61 -17.72 10.51 -8.56
N SER A 62 -18.88 9.91 -8.37
CA SER A 62 -19.75 9.48 -9.48
C SER A 62 -19.99 10.68 -10.38
N LYS A 63 -20.14 10.46 -11.70
CA LYS A 63 -20.28 11.56 -12.67
C LYS A 63 -21.37 12.59 -12.28
N ALA A 64 -22.41 12.14 -11.57
CA ALA A 64 -23.45 12.99 -11.02
C ALA A 64 -22.95 13.96 -9.93
N GLU A 65 -22.09 13.51 -9.02
CA GLU A 65 -21.54 14.35 -7.95
C GLU A 65 -20.53 15.37 -8.49
N LYS A 66 -19.71 14.99 -9.48
CA LYS A 66 -18.86 15.95 -10.23
C LYS A 66 -19.68 17.07 -10.88
N HIS A 67 -20.86 16.75 -11.42
CA HIS A 67 -21.74 17.74 -12.03
C HIS A 67 -22.39 18.66 -10.99
N VAL A 68 -22.84 18.12 -9.85
CA VAL A 68 -23.39 18.92 -8.75
C VAL A 68 -22.32 19.82 -8.13
N LEU A 69 -21.10 19.32 -7.92
CA LEU A 69 -20.00 20.13 -7.41
C LEU A 69 -19.64 21.27 -8.37
N HIS A 70 -19.58 21.00 -9.68
CA HIS A 70 -19.37 22.04 -10.69
C HIS A 70 -20.52 23.06 -10.69
N PHE A 71 -21.78 22.61 -10.52
CA PHE A 71 -22.94 23.51 -10.41
C PHE A 71 -22.93 24.34 -9.12
N MET A 72 -22.51 23.75 -8.00
CA MET A 72 -22.33 24.45 -6.72
C MET A 72 -21.22 25.50 -6.81
N GLU A 73 -20.07 25.16 -7.40
CA GLU A 73 -18.95 26.09 -7.62
C GLU A 73 -19.35 27.25 -8.55
N ALA A 74 -20.05 26.97 -9.65
CA ALA A 74 -20.57 27.99 -10.55
C ALA A 74 -21.56 28.96 -9.86
N ASN A 75 -22.37 28.45 -8.92
CA ASN A 75 -23.30 29.27 -8.15
C ASN A 75 -22.64 30.03 -7.01
N GLU A 76 -21.58 29.52 -6.37
CA GLU A 76 -20.87 30.24 -5.30
C GLU A 76 -20.13 31.47 -5.82
N ILE A 77 -19.57 31.42 -7.03
CA ILE A 77 -18.95 32.60 -7.69
C ILE A 77 -20.02 33.64 -8.02
N THR A 78 -21.20 33.20 -8.47
CA THR A 78 -22.33 34.07 -8.79
C THR A 78 -22.95 34.73 -7.54
N LYS A 79 -22.84 34.09 -6.37
CA LYS A 79 -23.39 34.59 -5.10
C LYS A 79 -22.46 35.56 -4.35
N ARG A 80 -21.19 35.65 -4.74
CA ARG A 80 -20.20 36.60 -4.16
C ARG A 80 -20.06 37.90 -4.96
N VAL A 81 -20.86 38.08 -6.00
CA VAL A 81 -21.09 39.36 -6.71
C VAL A 81 -22.45 39.90 -6.29
#